data_AF-A0A2E6WJT0-F1
#
_entry.id   AF-A0A2E6WJT0-F1
#
_cell.length_a   1.000
_cell.length_b   1.000
_cell.length_c   1.000
_cell.angle_alpha   90.00
_cell.angle_beta   90.00
_cell.angle_gamma   90.00
#
_symmetry.space_group_name_H-M   'P 1'
#
loop_
_entity.id
_entity.type
_entity.pdbx_description
1 polymer ?
#
loop_
_entity_poly.entity_id
_entity_poly.type
_entity_poly.pdbx_seq_one_letter_code
_entity_poly.pdbx_strand_id
1 'polypeptide(L)'
;MKILVLSNDQKILNSIEEKFNLFSINIELITSTHIEDVPKNLTGLIVPEKVDINVLSIFIKFAKENNLKTLFTNRGIESLISYFGDKDYIAKEFDGSDSTFLALGSKLAEIIGGAGPLNTHYDLDWEIPINFLPDKFLLSAFNSGNGSIEALEMVGKWEIIGVIWPLFSSKKAPSGFENILSWISE
;
A
#
# COMPACT_ATOMS: atom_id res chain seq x y z
N MET A 1 7.85 3.08 17.01
CA MET A 1 8.57 2.89 15.73
C MET A 1 8.34 4.13 14.87
N LYS A 2 9.31 4.62 14.08
CA LYS A 2 9.10 5.83 13.26
C LYS A 2 8.74 5.43 11.84
N ILE A 3 7.62 5.94 11.32
CA ILE A 3 7.16 5.66 9.96
C ILE A 3 7.08 6.96 9.20
N LEU A 4 7.71 7.00 8.04
CA LEU A 4 7.62 8.14 7.13
C LEU A 4 6.32 8.02 6.33
N VAL A 5 5.55 9.11 6.25
CA VAL A 5 4.32 9.18 5.46
C VAL A 5 4.45 10.28 4.42
N LEU A 6 4.19 9.94 3.15
CA LEU A 6 4.13 10.93 2.07
C LEU A 6 2.71 11.48 1.94
N SER A 7 2.33 12.29 2.92
CA SER A 7 1.08 13.04 2.92
C SER A 7 1.22 14.27 3.82
N ASN A 8 0.61 15.37 3.42
CA ASN A 8 0.45 16.57 4.25
C ASN A 8 -1.01 16.76 4.70
N ASP A 9 -1.91 15.83 4.37
CA ASP A 9 -3.31 15.89 4.80
C ASP A 9 -3.45 15.38 6.23
N GLN A 10 -3.77 16.29 7.15
CA GLN A 10 -3.95 15.96 8.56
C GLN A 10 -5.04 14.90 8.80
N LYS A 11 -6.06 14.83 7.95
CA LYS A 11 -7.12 13.80 8.07
C LYS A 11 -6.57 12.41 7.77
N ILE A 12 -5.70 12.29 6.76
CA ILE A 12 -5.02 11.04 6.42
C ILE A 12 -4.09 10.65 7.56
N LEU A 13 -3.28 11.59 8.06
CA LEU A 13 -2.35 11.33 9.17
C LEU A 13 -3.09 10.87 10.44
N ASN A 14 -4.17 11.55 10.82
CA ASN A 14 -5.00 11.16 11.95
C ASN A 14 -5.60 9.76 11.75
N SER A 15 -6.09 9.46 10.54
CA SER A 15 -6.69 8.15 10.22
C SER A 15 -5.66 7.02 10.30
N ILE A 16 -4.42 7.27 9.87
CA ILE A 16 -3.31 6.32 10.03
C ILE A 16 -3.06 6.10 11.52
N GLU A 17 -2.83 7.17 12.29
CA GLU A 17 -2.53 7.08 13.71
C GLU A 17 -3.64 6.37 14.51
N GLU A 18 -4.90 6.73 14.27
CA GLU A 18 -6.07 6.08 14.86
C GLU A 18 -6.11 4.58 14.55
N LYS A 19 -5.80 4.18 13.30
CA LYS A 19 -5.80 2.77 12.92
C LYS A 19 -4.70 1.99 13.63
N PHE A 20 -3.49 2.52 13.71
CA PHE A 20 -2.40 1.87 14.46
C PHE A 20 -2.72 1.75 15.95
N ASN A 21 -3.28 2.81 16.55
CA ASN A 21 -3.71 2.81 17.94
C ASN A 21 -4.80 1.79 18.23
N LEU A 22 -5.75 1.58 17.30
CA LEU A 22 -6.80 0.56 17.41
C LEU A 22 -6.24 -0.86 17.61
N PHE A 23 -5.07 -1.14 17.01
CA PHE A 23 -4.37 -2.41 17.13
C PHE A 23 -3.22 -2.40 18.15
N SER A 24 -3.17 -1.36 19.01
CA SER A 24 -2.15 -1.19 20.05
C SER A 24 -0.70 -1.16 19.52
N ILE A 25 -0.51 -0.67 18.30
CA ILE A 25 0.81 -0.53 17.67
C ILE A 25 1.28 0.92 17.85
N ASN A 26 2.34 1.12 18.65
CA ASN A 26 2.86 2.45 18.95
C ASN A 26 3.82 2.96 17.86
N ILE A 27 3.38 3.95 17.09
CA ILE A 27 4.13 4.57 16.02
C ILE A 27 4.28 6.09 16.22
N GLU A 28 5.34 6.62 15.64
CA GLU A 28 5.57 8.06 15.46
C GLU A 28 5.54 8.34 13.96
N LEU A 29 4.56 9.12 13.51
CA LEU A 29 4.46 9.53 12.11
C LEU A 29 5.41 10.68 11.83
N ILE A 30 6.25 10.50 10.81
CA ILE A 30 7.14 11.53 10.30
C ILE A 30 6.61 11.97 8.95
N THR A 31 6.50 13.27 8.73
CA THR A 31 6.23 13.87 7.42
C THR A 31 7.39 14.79 7.08
N SER A 32 7.74 14.88 5.80
CA SER A 32 8.74 15.84 5.33
C SER A 32 8.56 16.13 3.84
N THR A 33 8.86 17.37 3.45
CA THR A 33 9.02 17.76 2.05
C THR A 33 10.47 17.62 1.57
N HIS A 34 11.41 17.50 2.50
CA HIS A 34 12.85 17.50 2.26
C HIS A 34 13.50 16.26 2.86
N ILE A 35 14.29 15.55 2.07
CA ILE A 35 14.87 14.28 2.51
C ILE A 35 15.94 14.49 3.59
N GLU A 36 16.55 15.68 3.66
CA GLU A 36 17.58 16.00 4.66
C GLU A 36 17.01 16.05 6.09
N ASP A 37 15.73 16.34 6.23
CA ASP A 37 15.03 16.43 7.52
C ASP A 37 14.51 15.07 8.02
N VAL A 38 14.61 14.03 7.17
CA VAL A 38 14.10 12.70 7.48
C VAL A 38 15.09 11.95 8.39
N PRO A 39 14.66 11.47 9.56
CA PRO A 39 15.53 10.72 10.46
C PRO A 39 15.89 9.35 9.85
N LYS A 40 17.08 8.84 10.17
CA LYS A 40 17.55 7.54 9.63
C LYS A 40 16.96 6.32 10.32
N ASN A 41 16.41 6.47 11.53
CA ASN A 41 15.86 5.37 12.33
C ASN A 41 14.37 5.12 12.04
N LEU A 42 14.04 4.99 10.75
CA LEU A 42 12.70 4.65 10.28
C LEU A 42 12.54 3.14 10.12
N THR A 43 11.33 2.64 10.29
CA THR A 43 10.99 1.24 10.01
C THR A 43 10.26 1.06 8.68
N GLY A 44 9.49 2.06 8.27
CA GLY A 44 8.72 1.98 7.03
C GLY A 44 8.41 3.32 6.37
N LEU A 45 7.96 3.22 5.12
CA LEU A 45 7.41 4.30 4.30
C LEU A 45 5.96 3.97 3.92
N ILE A 46 5.03 4.87 4.19
CA ILE A 46 3.63 4.78 3.76
C ILE A 46 3.34 5.87 2.72
N VAL A 47 2.76 5.46 1.60
CA VAL A 47 2.27 6.33 0.53
C VAL A 47 0.76 6.11 0.41
N PRO A 48 -0.07 6.90 1.12
CA PRO A 48 -1.51 6.66 1.25
C PRO A 48 -2.33 7.27 0.11
N GLU A 49 -1.73 8.17 -0.67
CA GLU A 49 -2.40 8.93 -1.72
C GLU A 49 -1.47 9.13 -2.92
N LYS A 50 -2.02 9.66 -4.01
CA LYS A 50 -1.25 9.91 -5.22
C LYS A 50 -0.19 10.97 -4.97
N VAL A 51 1.06 10.67 -5.31
CA VAL A 51 2.23 11.57 -5.15
C VAL A 51 2.85 11.84 -6.51
N ASP A 52 3.31 13.08 -6.72
CA ASP A 52 4.08 13.44 -7.91
C ASP A 52 5.31 12.54 -8.08
N ILE A 53 5.58 12.11 -9.30
CA ILE A 53 6.63 11.12 -9.58
C ILE A 53 8.03 11.63 -9.23
N ASN A 54 8.29 12.94 -9.35
CA ASN A 54 9.58 13.52 -9.02
C ASN A 54 9.79 13.50 -7.50
N VAL A 55 8.77 13.85 -6.74
CA VAL A 55 8.79 13.77 -5.26
C VAL A 55 8.95 12.32 -4.84
N LEU A 56 8.11 11.42 -5.38
CA LEU A 56 8.16 10.00 -5.06
C LEU A 56 9.53 9.39 -5.31
N SER A 57 10.20 9.76 -6.42
CA SER A 57 11.51 9.23 -6.79
C SER A 57 12.58 9.45 -5.72
N ILE A 58 12.55 10.60 -5.03
CA ILE A 58 13.49 10.96 -3.97
C ILE A 58 13.30 10.04 -2.77
N PHE A 59 12.05 9.89 -2.33
CA PHE A 59 11.71 9.09 -1.15
C PHE A 59 11.84 7.59 -1.40
N ILE A 60 11.57 7.11 -2.62
CA ILE A 60 11.78 5.71 -3.01
C ILE A 60 13.27 5.36 -3.02
N LYS A 61 14.12 6.25 -3.55
CA LYS A 61 15.56 6.05 -3.49
C LYS A 61 16.06 5.96 -2.04
N PHE A 62 15.61 6.87 -1.19
CA PHE A 62 15.94 6.86 0.24
C PHE A 62 15.44 5.59 0.94
N ALA A 63 14.19 5.18 0.71
CA ALA A 63 13.62 3.97 1.30
C ALA A 63 14.43 2.73 0.91
N LYS A 64 14.83 2.62 -0.36
CA LYS A 64 15.69 1.53 -0.84
C LYS A 64 17.08 1.55 -0.19
N GLU A 65 17.73 2.72 -0.09
CA GLU A 65 19.05 2.86 0.52
C GLU A 65 19.08 2.51 2.01
N ASN A 66 17.95 2.74 2.70
CA ASN A 66 17.78 2.42 4.13
C ASN A 66 17.03 1.10 4.37
N ASN A 67 16.77 0.32 3.31
CA ASN A 67 16.03 -0.95 3.37
C ASN A 67 14.68 -0.86 4.11
N LEU A 68 13.95 0.24 3.90
CA LEU A 68 12.63 0.45 4.50
C LEU A 68 11.58 -0.39 3.77
N LYS A 69 10.74 -1.07 4.53
CA LYS A 69 9.48 -1.61 4.02
C LYS A 69 8.64 -0.46 3.50
N THR A 70 8.02 -0.64 2.33
CA THR A 70 7.24 0.42 1.68
C THR A 70 5.83 -0.06 1.38
N LEU A 71 4.84 0.67 1.89
CA LEU A 71 3.43 0.41 1.68
C LEU A 71 2.82 1.53 0.84
N PHE A 72 2.34 1.17 -0.34
CA PHE A 72 1.42 2.00 -1.11
C PHE A 72 0.01 1.53 -0.85
N THR A 73 -0.89 2.43 -0.48
CA THR A 73 -2.29 2.07 -0.18
C THR A 73 -3.27 3.07 -0.78
N ASN A 74 -4.51 2.63 -1.03
CA ASN A 74 -5.54 3.45 -1.66
C ASN A 74 -5.01 4.06 -2.97
N ARG A 75 -5.15 5.37 -3.19
CA ARG A 75 -4.65 6.08 -4.40
C ARG A 75 -3.12 6.13 -4.49
N GLY A 76 -2.39 5.76 -3.43
CA GLY A 76 -0.93 5.66 -3.47
C GLY A 76 -0.42 4.66 -4.48
N ILE A 77 -1.15 3.56 -4.71
CA ILE A 77 -0.79 2.53 -5.69
C ILE A 77 -0.69 3.08 -7.12
N GLU A 78 -1.39 4.16 -7.45
CA GLU A 78 -1.28 4.81 -8.76
C GLU A 78 0.14 5.34 -8.99
N SER A 79 0.74 5.89 -7.94
CA SER A 79 2.10 6.41 -7.98
C SER A 79 3.10 5.27 -8.09
N LEU A 80 2.84 4.13 -7.42
CA LEU A 80 3.63 2.92 -7.60
C LEU A 80 3.61 2.46 -9.06
N ILE A 81 2.41 2.31 -9.64
CA ILE A 81 2.25 1.84 -11.03
C ILE A 81 2.91 2.80 -12.01
N SER A 82 2.70 4.11 -11.83
CA SER A 82 3.30 5.13 -12.70
C SER A 82 4.82 5.12 -12.60
N TYR A 83 5.37 4.98 -11.39
CA TYR A 83 6.82 4.98 -11.15
C TYR A 83 7.53 3.72 -11.62
N PHE A 84 6.92 2.54 -11.45
CA PHE A 84 7.56 1.26 -11.79
C PHE A 84 7.13 0.68 -13.13
N GLY A 85 5.99 1.09 -13.65
CA GLY A 85 5.42 0.60 -14.90
C GLY A 85 5.74 1.47 -16.12
N ASP A 86 6.36 2.63 -15.93
CA ASP A 86 6.67 3.62 -16.98
C ASP A 86 5.45 3.95 -17.88
N LYS A 87 4.25 3.92 -17.30
CA LYS A 87 2.98 4.13 -17.98
C LYS A 87 2.10 5.05 -17.15
N ASP A 88 1.49 6.03 -17.81
CA ASP A 88 0.42 6.81 -17.19
C ASP A 88 -0.75 5.88 -16.89
N TYR A 89 -1.04 5.73 -15.61
CA TYR A 89 -2.18 4.97 -15.14
C TYR A 89 -3.45 5.82 -15.24
N ILE A 90 -4.49 5.23 -15.85
CA ILE A 90 -5.84 5.76 -15.85
C ILE A 90 -6.72 4.77 -15.11
N ALA A 91 -7.21 5.20 -13.94
CA ALA A 91 -8.21 4.44 -13.20
C ALA A 91 -9.47 4.27 -14.04
N LYS A 92 -10.03 3.06 -14.01
CA LYS A 92 -11.34 2.80 -14.58
C LYS A 92 -12.41 2.85 -13.51
N GLU A 93 -13.63 3.14 -13.92
CA GLU A 93 -14.81 2.93 -13.07
C GLU A 93 -14.86 1.47 -12.63
N PHE A 94 -15.23 1.26 -11.36
CA PHE A 94 -15.33 -0.07 -10.79
C PHE A 94 -16.49 -0.86 -11.43
N ASP A 95 -16.18 -2.00 -12.04
CA ASP A 95 -17.15 -2.98 -12.59
C ASP A 95 -16.85 -4.39 -12.03
N GLY A 96 -16.20 -4.43 -10.86
CA GLY A 96 -15.81 -5.65 -10.18
C GLY A 96 -16.94 -6.23 -9.33
N SER A 97 -16.61 -7.32 -8.64
CA SER A 97 -17.47 -7.90 -7.60
C SER A 97 -16.97 -7.54 -6.20
N ASP A 98 -17.81 -7.70 -5.17
CA ASP A 98 -17.41 -7.64 -3.75
C ASP A 98 -16.62 -8.89 -3.30
N SER A 99 -15.70 -9.35 -4.14
CA SER A 99 -14.88 -10.52 -3.88
C SER A 99 -13.46 -10.32 -4.39
N THR A 100 -12.51 -10.62 -3.52
CA THR A 100 -11.07 -10.60 -3.78
C THR A 100 -10.55 -12.02 -3.70
N PHE A 101 -9.63 -12.38 -4.58
CA PHE A 101 -8.82 -13.57 -4.42
C PHE A 101 -7.41 -13.18 -4.00
N LEU A 102 -6.98 -13.65 -2.83
CA LEU A 102 -5.61 -13.49 -2.34
C LEU A 102 -4.74 -14.65 -2.83
N ALA A 103 -3.66 -14.34 -3.54
CA ALA A 103 -2.80 -15.32 -4.19
C ALA A 103 -2.11 -16.23 -3.16
N LEU A 104 -2.22 -17.54 -3.38
CA LEU A 104 -1.57 -18.57 -2.57
C LEU A 104 -0.04 -18.42 -2.63
N GLY A 105 0.62 -18.41 -1.47
CA GLY A 105 2.07 -18.30 -1.37
C GLY A 105 2.65 -16.92 -1.68
N SER A 106 1.80 -15.89 -1.82
CA SER A 106 2.27 -14.50 -1.88
C SER A 106 2.79 -14.05 -0.51
N LYS A 107 3.73 -13.10 -0.50
CA LYS A 107 4.18 -12.47 0.74
C LYS A 107 3.02 -11.80 1.48
N LEU A 108 2.12 -11.17 0.75
CA LEU A 108 0.92 -10.58 1.33
C LEU A 108 0.03 -11.61 2.04
N ALA A 109 -0.13 -12.81 1.47
CA ALA A 109 -0.86 -13.90 2.13
C ALA A 109 -0.19 -14.37 3.43
N GLU A 110 1.13 -14.42 3.46
CA GLU A 110 1.89 -14.72 4.67
C GLU A 110 1.68 -13.65 5.74
N ILE A 111 1.75 -12.37 5.37
CA ILE A 111 1.51 -11.24 6.27
C ILE A 111 0.09 -11.28 6.82
N ILE A 112 -0.91 -11.46 5.95
CA ILE A 112 -2.32 -11.50 6.35
C ILE A 112 -2.64 -12.76 7.18
N GLY A 113 -1.89 -13.86 6.96
CA GLY A 113 -2.09 -15.13 7.67
C GLY A 113 -3.15 -16.03 7.03
N GLY A 114 -3.47 -15.82 5.75
CA GLY A 114 -4.48 -16.58 5.02
C GLY A 114 -4.45 -16.27 3.53
N ALA A 115 -5.08 -17.12 2.71
CA ALA A 115 -5.14 -16.96 1.25
C ALA A 115 -6.44 -17.53 0.67
N GLY A 116 -6.73 -17.22 -0.58
CA GLY A 116 -7.93 -17.67 -1.29
C GLY A 116 -9.01 -16.59 -1.40
N PRO A 117 -10.27 -17.00 -1.66
CA PRO A 117 -11.37 -16.07 -1.87
C PRO A 117 -11.80 -15.40 -0.55
N LEU A 118 -12.03 -14.10 -0.62
CA LEU A 118 -12.46 -13.24 0.46
C LEU A 118 -13.67 -12.43 -0.01
N ASN A 119 -14.63 -12.21 0.89
CA ASN A 119 -15.67 -11.22 0.67
C ASN A 119 -15.13 -9.86 1.07
N THR A 120 -15.12 -8.95 0.12
CA THR A 120 -14.43 -7.68 0.24
C THR A 120 -15.33 -6.59 -0.28
N HIS A 121 -15.97 -5.90 0.65
CA HIS A 121 -16.82 -4.77 0.32
C HIS A 121 -16.03 -3.49 0.57
N TYR A 122 -15.47 -2.92 -0.50
CA TYR A 122 -14.75 -1.66 -0.46
C TYR A 122 -15.61 -0.58 -1.12
N ASP A 123 -15.69 0.61 -0.50
CA ASP A 123 -16.28 1.79 -1.16
C ASP A 123 -15.25 2.39 -2.11
N LEU A 124 -14.93 1.66 -3.19
CA LEU A 124 -14.08 2.13 -4.27
C LEU A 124 -14.94 2.25 -5.52
N ASP A 125 -14.97 3.44 -6.11
CA ASP A 125 -15.58 3.71 -7.41
C ASP A 125 -14.59 3.50 -8.57
N TRP A 126 -13.41 2.95 -8.26
CA TRP A 126 -12.33 2.77 -9.22
C TRP A 126 -11.60 1.43 -9.09
N GLU A 127 -10.96 1.02 -10.18
CA GLU A 127 -10.15 -0.19 -10.27
C GLU A 127 -8.92 -0.04 -11.18
N ILE A 128 -7.98 -0.96 -11.01
CA ILE A 128 -6.74 -1.03 -11.78
C ILE A 128 -6.77 -2.26 -12.69
N PRO A 129 -6.86 -2.09 -14.01
CA PRO A 129 -6.76 -3.21 -14.92
C PRO A 129 -5.41 -3.95 -14.83
N ILE A 130 -5.44 -5.28 -14.97
CA ILE A 130 -4.25 -6.15 -14.83
C ILE A 130 -3.10 -5.83 -15.80
N ASN A 131 -3.38 -5.22 -16.96
CA ASN A 131 -2.37 -4.82 -17.93
C ASN A 131 -1.47 -3.65 -17.46
N PHE A 132 -1.77 -3.06 -16.30
CA PHE A 132 -0.92 -2.08 -15.62
C PHE A 132 0.03 -2.68 -14.58
N LEU A 133 0.06 -4.02 -14.40
CA LEU A 133 1.01 -4.67 -13.51
C LEU A 133 2.46 -4.38 -13.96
N PRO A 134 3.32 -3.78 -13.11
CA PRO A 134 4.71 -3.52 -13.48
C PRO A 134 5.57 -4.79 -13.51
N ASP A 135 6.57 -4.85 -14.39
CA ASP A 135 7.38 -6.07 -14.67
C ASP A 135 8.08 -6.68 -13.45
N LYS A 136 8.40 -5.87 -12.44
CA LYS A 136 9.09 -6.32 -11.21
C LYS A 136 8.15 -6.66 -10.06
N PHE A 137 6.85 -6.78 -10.35
CA PHE A 137 5.83 -7.02 -9.36
C PHE A 137 5.04 -8.28 -9.70
N LEU A 138 4.59 -8.95 -8.64
CA LEU A 138 3.63 -10.04 -8.73
C LEU A 138 2.27 -9.54 -8.25
N LEU A 139 1.22 -10.16 -8.80
CA LEU A 139 -0.14 -9.95 -8.36
C LEU A 139 -0.37 -10.74 -7.06
N SER A 140 -0.58 -10.03 -5.95
CA SER A 140 -0.82 -10.64 -4.64
C SER A 140 -2.31 -10.77 -4.34
N ALA A 141 -3.14 -9.90 -4.92
CA ALA A 141 -4.58 -9.98 -4.84
C ALA A 141 -5.25 -9.40 -6.09
N PHE A 142 -6.38 -9.96 -6.47
CA PHE A 142 -7.18 -9.46 -7.60
C PHE A 142 -8.67 -9.59 -7.34
N ASN A 143 -9.44 -8.75 -8.01
CA ASN A 143 -10.88 -8.81 -7.95
C ASN A 143 -11.37 -10.06 -8.67
N SER A 144 -12.13 -10.92 -7.99
CA SER A 144 -12.60 -12.19 -8.54
C SER A 144 -13.57 -12.02 -9.71
N GLY A 145 -14.24 -10.85 -9.82
CA GLY A 145 -15.23 -10.58 -10.84
C GLY A 145 -14.64 -10.22 -12.20
N ASN A 146 -13.56 -9.44 -12.22
CA ASN A 146 -12.98 -8.91 -13.46
C ASN A 146 -11.45 -9.03 -13.58
N GLY A 147 -10.77 -9.56 -12.56
CA GLY A 147 -9.33 -9.76 -12.55
C GLY A 147 -8.49 -8.49 -12.36
N SER A 148 -9.12 -7.36 -12.04
CA SER A 148 -8.42 -6.11 -11.75
C SER A 148 -7.52 -6.25 -10.52
N ILE A 149 -6.40 -5.51 -10.52
CA ILE A 149 -5.39 -5.52 -9.47
C ILE A 149 -5.99 -4.94 -8.20
N GLU A 150 -5.89 -5.69 -7.11
CA GLU A 150 -6.20 -5.19 -5.78
C GLU A 150 -4.98 -5.10 -4.88
N ALA A 151 -4.00 -5.98 -5.09
CA ALA A 151 -2.71 -5.90 -4.44
C ALA A 151 -1.59 -6.47 -5.31
N LEU A 152 -0.40 -5.89 -5.14
CA LEU A 152 0.83 -6.30 -5.79
C LEU A 152 2.01 -6.23 -4.82
N GLU A 153 3.03 -7.04 -5.08
CA GLU A 153 4.25 -7.08 -4.28
C GLU A 153 5.49 -7.11 -5.16
N MET A 154 6.54 -6.40 -4.74
CA MET A 154 7.79 -6.35 -5.49
C MET A 154 8.55 -7.67 -5.37
N VAL A 155 9.09 -8.14 -6.49
CA VAL A 155 10.03 -9.27 -6.53
C VAL A 155 11.41 -8.82 -6.06
N GLY A 156 11.99 -9.56 -5.12
CA GLY A 156 13.38 -9.41 -4.69
C GLY A 156 13.52 -9.02 -3.23
N LYS A 157 14.66 -8.39 -2.90
CA LYS A 157 15.06 -8.10 -1.52
C LYS A 157 14.38 -6.87 -0.92
N TRP A 158 14.03 -5.89 -1.75
CA TRP A 158 13.37 -4.68 -1.26
C TRP A 158 11.87 -4.94 -1.13
N GLU A 159 11.33 -4.69 0.06
CA GLU A 159 9.96 -5.06 0.40
C GLU A 159 9.00 -3.92 0.09
N ILE A 160 8.28 -4.04 -1.03
CA ILE A 160 7.20 -3.12 -1.40
C ILE A 160 5.91 -3.91 -1.54
N ILE A 161 4.85 -3.38 -0.92
CA ILE A 161 3.48 -3.84 -1.10
C ILE A 161 2.64 -2.66 -1.57
N GLY A 162 1.84 -2.88 -2.61
CA GLY A 162 0.80 -1.97 -3.06
C GLY A 162 -0.57 -2.60 -2.86
N VAL A 163 -1.51 -1.91 -2.25
CA VAL A 163 -2.91 -2.36 -2.11
C VAL A 163 -3.88 -1.23 -2.46
N ILE A 164 -5.02 -1.55 -3.06
CA ILE A 164 -6.10 -0.56 -3.26
C ILE A 164 -6.92 -0.35 -1.98
N TRP A 165 -6.81 -1.27 -1.04
CA TRP A 165 -7.70 -1.35 0.11
C TRP A 165 -7.58 -0.12 1.02
N PRO A 166 -8.70 0.41 1.53
CA PRO A 166 -8.71 1.57 2.40
C PRO A 166 -8.32 1.18 3.84
N LEU A 167 -7.06 0.76 4.03
CA LEU A 167 -6.53 0.19 5.28
C LEU A 167 -6.77 1.08 6.50
N PHE A 168 -6.70 2.40 6.31
CA PHE A 168 -6.85 3.40 7.37
C PHE A 168 -8.28 3.94 7.51
N SER A 169 -9.24 3.43 6.75
CA SER A 169 -10.63 3.82 6.92
C SER A 169 -11.22 3.27 8.23
N SER A 170 -12.31 3.90 8.68
CA SER A 170 -13.11 3.44 9.81
C SER A 170 -13.84 2.12 9.53
N LYS A 171 -13.96 1.72 8.26
CA LYS A 171 -14.56 0.43 7.90
C LYS A 171 -13.69 -0.72 8.39
N LYS A 172 -14.37 -1.77 8.89
CA LYS A 172 -13.71 -2.99 9.32
C LYS A 172 -13.21 -3.75 8.09
N ALA A 173 -11.90 -3.94 8.00
CA ALA A 173 -11.30 -4.82 7.00
C ALA A 173 -11.54 -6.30 7.37
N PRO A 174 -11.41 -7.24 6.41
CA PRO A 174 -11.35 -8.65 6.73
C PRO A 174 -10.27 -8.95 7.79
N SER A 175 -10.47 -10.00 8.58
CA SER A 175 -9.50 -10.41 9.61
C SER A 175 -8.13 -10.68 8.98
N GLY A 176 -7.06 -10.30 9.68
CA GLY A 176 -5.67 -10.47 9.25
C GLY A 176 -5.11 -9.30 8.44
N PHE A 177 -5.96 -8.43 7.86
CA PHE A 177 -5.48 -7.27 7.10
C PHE A 177 -4.75 -6.26 8.00
N GLU A 178 -5.11 -6.22 9.28
CA GLU A 178 -4.40 -5.47 10.31
C GLU A 178 -2.93 -5.86 10.46
N ASN A 179 -2.55 -7.09 10.10
CA ASN A 179 -1.17 -7.54 10.19
C ASN A 179 -0.24 -6.79 9.22
N ILE A 180 -0.78 -6.14 8.18
CA ILE A 180 -0.02 -5.23 7.31
C ILE A 180 0.55 -4.07 8.14
N LEU A 181 -0.17 -3.61 9.17
CA LEU A 181 0.28 -2.54 10.07
C LEU A 181 1.45 -3.00 10.95
N SER A 182 1.40 -4.24 11.45
CA SER A 182 2.53 -4.86 12.15
C SER A 182 3.73 -5.00 11.21
N TRP A 183 3.53 -5.56 10.03
CA TRP A 183 4.58 -5.74 9.03
C TRP A 183 5.30 -4.43 8.67
N ILE A 184 4.57 -3.33 8.40
CA ILE A 184 5.19 -2.04 8.03
C ILE A 184 5.89 -1.34 9.21
N SER A 185 5.57 -1.74 10.45
CA SER A 185 6.13 -1.10 11.66
C SER A 185 7.33 -1.83 12.27
N GLU A 186 7.50 -3.12 11.99
CA GLU A 186 8.68 -3.95 12.29
C GLU A 186 9.96 -3.47 11.59
#